data_AF-Q3K5K3-F1
#
_entry.id   AF-Q3K5K3-F1
#
_cell.length_a   1.000
_cell.length_b   1.000
_cell.length_c   1.000
_cell.angle_alpha   90.00
_cell.angle_beta   90.00
_cell.angle_gamma   90.00
#
_symmetry.space_group_name_H-M   'P 1'
#
loop_
_entity.id
_entity.type
_entity.pdbx_description
1 polymer ?
#
loop_
_entity_poly.entity_id
_entity_poly.type
_entity_poly.pdbx_seq_one_letter_code
_entity_poly.pdbx_strand_id
1 'polypeptide(L)'
;MSYETARDAFIILNIINVAALIIINCIVLYIAKTKIELIMNSLQNSSIAGGLMMLWHGGVRGRIYMMGEIFSFLKRPEIYLYQGKLSAKDIKNFPPDFKRTLLTLYKYQRISGLTFLLFGLLAALEVI
;
A
#
# COMPACT_ATOMS: atom_id res chain seq x y z
N MET A 1 29.49 -10.93 19.75
CA MET A 1 28.07 -11.33 19.71
C MET A 1 28.03 -12.80 19.34
N SER A 2 27.42 -13.67 20.15
CA SER A 2 27.32 -15.10 19.81
C SER A 2 26.38 -15.29 18.62
N TYR A 3 26.64 -16.29 17.79
CA TYR A 3 25.78 -16.69 16.66
C TYR A 3 24.32 -16.89 17.11
N GLU A 4 24.12 -17.46 18.30
CA GLU A 4 22.79 -17.70 18.87
C GLU A 4 22.03 -16.40 19.14
N THR A 5 22.70 -15.39 19.70
CA THR A 5 22.08 -14.08 19.94
C THR A 5 21.67 -13.39 18.64
N ALA A 6 22.45 -13.55 17.57
CA ALA A 6 22.13 -13.00 16.26
C ALA A 6 20.89 -13.67 15.64
N ARG A 7 20.81 -15.00 15.75
CA ARG A 7 19.68 -15.80 15.26
C ARG A 7 18.38 -15.45 15.99
N ASP A 8 18.41 -15.35 17.31
CA ASP A 8 17.22 -15.02 18.10
C ASP A 8 16.72 -13.60 17.78
N ALA A 9 17.64 -12.64 17.64
CA ALA A 9 17.30 -11.28 17.21
C ALA A 9 16.64 -11.26 15.81
N PHE A 10 17.17 -12.05 14.87
CA PHE A 10 16.61 -12.17 13.53
C PHE A 10 15.17 -12.72 13.56
N ILE A 11 14.92 -13.78 14.34
CA ILE A 11 13.58 -14.37 14.47
C ILE A 11 12.59 -13.34 15.05
N ILE A 12 12.97 -12.65 16.12
CA ILE A 12 12.12 -11.63 16.76
C ILE A 12 11.78 -10.51 15.77
N LEU A 13 12.78 -10.00 15.04
CA LEU A 13 12.57 -8.94 14.03
C LEU A 13 11.62 -9.39 12.91
N ASN A 14 11.72 -10.65 12.48
CA ASN A 14 10.83 -11.23 11.48
C ASN A 14 9.38 -11.30 11.98
N ILE A 15 9.16 -11.78 13.21
CA ILE A 15 7.82 -11.84 13.82
C ILE A 15 7.20 -10.44 13.90
N ILE A 16 7.97 -9.45 14.38
CA ILE A 16 7.52 -8.05 14.44
C ILE A 16 7.15 -7.54 13.04
N ASN A 17 7.98 -7.82 12.03
CA ASN A 17 7.73 -7.36 10.66
C ASN A 17 6.48 -8.01 10.04
N VAL A 18 6.24 -9.30 10.28
CA VAL A 18 5.03 -10.00 9.84
C VAL A 18 3.79 -9.42 10.52
N ALA A 19 3.84 -9.20 11.83
CA ALA A 19 2.74 -8.57 12.57
C ALA A 19 2.44 -7.16 12.03
N ALA A 20 3.47 -6.35 11.78
CA ALA A 20 3.34 -5.02 11.20
C ALA A 20 2.67 -5.08 9.81
N LEU A 21 3.07 -6.02 8.95
CA LEU A 21 2.45 -6.22 7.63
C LEU A 21 0.96 -6.55 7.75
N ILE A 22 0.57 -7.43 8.65
CA ILE A 22 -0.83 -7.79 8.88
C ILE A 22 -1.62 -6.55 9.33
N ILE A 23 -1.11 -5.81 10.31
CA ILE A 23 -1.76 -4.60 10.83
C ILE A 23 -1.93 -3.56 9.72
N ILE A 24 -0.89 -3.30 8.92
CA ILE A 24 -0.94 -2.36 7.79
C ILE A 24 -2.01 -2.78 6.80
N ASN A 25 -2.07 -4.06 6.40
CA ASN A 25 -3.10 -4.54 5.46
C ASN A 25 -4.52 -4.43 6.05
N CYS A 26 -4.71 -4.68 7.35
CA CYS A 26 -5.98 -4.46 8.03
C CYS A 26 -6.40 -2.97 7.99
N ILE A 27 -5.47 -2.04 8.24
CA ILE A 27 -5.72 -0.60 8.14
C ILE A 27 -6.08 -0.21 6.69
N VAL A 28 -5.34 -0.73 5.71
CA VAL A 28 -5.61 -0.50 4.27
C VAL A 28 -7.02 -0.96 3.91
N LEU A 29 -7.42 -2.15 4.33
CA LEU A 29 -8.77 -2.69 4.09
C LEU A 29 -9.86 -1.88 4.80
N TYR A 30 -9.60 -1.45 6.03
CA TYR A 30 -10.51 -0.59 6.77
C TYR A 30 -10.72 0.76 6.07
N ILE A 31 -9.64 1.40 5.60
CA ILE A 31 -9.71 2.64 4.83
C ILE A 31 -10.46 2.42 3.52
N ALA A 32 -10.14 1.34 2.79
CA ALA A 32 -10.85 1.01 1.55
C ALA A 32 -12.36 0.92 1.80
N LYS A 33 -12.78 0.28 2.90
CA LYS A 33 -14.21 0.15 3.26
C LYS A 33 -14.86 1.45 3.70
N THR A 34 -14.17 2.27 4.47
CA THR A 34 -14.78 3.45 5.10
C THR A 34 -14.66 4.73 4.28
N LYS A 35 -13.70 4.79 3.34
CA LYS A 35 -13.39 5.99 2.56
C LYS A 35 -13.56 5.81 1.05
N ILE A 36 -14.18 4.71 0.60
CA ILE A 36 -14.44 4.46 -0.83
C ILE A 36 -15.18 5.62 -1.48
N GLU A 37 -16.28 6.09 -0.89
CA GLU A 37 -17.06 7.21 -1.44
C GLU A 37 -16.22 8.49 -1.54
N LEU A 38 -15.40 8.78 -0.53
CA LEU A 38 -14.49 9.93 -0.54
C LEU A 38 -13.47 9.83 -1.68
N ILE A 39 -12.87 8.66 -1.87
CA ILE A 39 -11.91 8.40 -2.95
C ILE A 39 -12.59 8.58 -4.31
N MET A 40 -13.75 7.97 -4.50
CA MET A 40 -14.49 8.01 -5.76
C MET A 40 -14.97 9.42 -6.10
N ASN A 41 -15.47 10.17 -5.11
CA ASN A 41 -15.86 11.57 -5.26
C ASN A 41 -14.66 12.47 -5.61
N SER A 42 -13.46 12.12 -5.16
CA SER A 42 -12.24 12.85 -5.50
C SER A 42 -11.72 12.55 -6.92
N LEU A 43 -12.31 11.58 -7.63
CA LEU A 43 -11.84 11.07 -8.93
C LEU A 43 -12.92 11.15 -10.03
N GLN A 44 -13.93 12.01 -9.87
CA GLN A 44 -15.08 12.08 -10.77
C GLN A 44 -14.73 12.39 -12.25
N ASN A 45 -13.63 13.10 -12.49
CA ASN A 45 -13.18 13.47 -13.84
C ASN A 45 -12.09 12.51 -14.36
N SER A 46 -11.77 11.44 -13.63
CA SER A 46 -10.68 10.52 -13.93
C SER A 46 -11.22 9.17 -14.38
N SER A 47 -10.78 8.69 -15.54
CA SER A 47 -11.24 7.40 -16.09
C SER A 47 -10.77 6.18 -15.27
N ILE A 48 -9.75 6.35 -14.42
CA ILE A 48 -9.29 5.30 -13.49
C ILE A 48 -10.35 4.89 -12.47
N ALA A 49 -11.32 5.75 -12.17
CA ALA A 49 -12.38 5.51 -11.20
C ALA A 49 -13.13 4.19 -11.46
N GLY A 50 -13.45 3.89 -12.73
CA GLY A 50 -14.13 2.64 -13.10
C GLY A 50 -13.30 1.39 -12.77
N GLY A 51 -11.99 1.42 -13.06
CA GLY A 51 -11.08 0.32 -12.74
C GLY A 51 -10.93 0.11 -11.23
N LEU A 52 -10.88 1.19 -10.45
CA LEU A 52 -10.85 1.12 -8.99
C LEU A 52 -12.13 0.50 -8.42
N MET A 53 -13.30 0.84 -8.97
CA MET A 53 -14.57 0.23 -8.58
C MET A 53 -14.64 -1.25 -8.94
N MET A 54 -14.11 -1.66 -10.09
CA MET A 54 -14.01 -3.08 -10.43
C MET A 54 -13.16 -3.83 -9.39
N LEU A 55 -12.01 -3.28 -9.01
CA LEU A 55 -11.15 -3.85 -7.96
C LEU A 55 -11.85 -3.89 -6.59
N TRP A 56 -12.60 -2.84 -6.23
CA TRP A 56 -13.39 -2.79 -5.00
C TRP A 56 -14.37 -3.97 -4.84
N HIS A 57 -15.01 -4.36 -5.95
CA HIS A 57 -15.95 -5.50 -5.99
C HIS A 57 -15.23 -6.87 -6.04
N GLY A 58 -13.93 -6.91 -6.30
CA GLY A 58 -13.11 -8.13 -6.32
C GLY A 58 -12.79 -8.73 -4.93
N GLY A 59 -13.62 -8.45 -3.92
CA GLY A 59 -13.44 -8.95 -2.55
C GLY A 59 -12.19 -8.39 -1.84
N VAL A 60 -11.70 -9.10 -0.83
CA VAL A 60 -10.57 -8.65 0.01
C VAL A 60 -9.32 -8.39 -0.83
N ARG A 61 -8.97 -9.34 -1.72
CA ARG A 61 -7.81 -9.23 -2.60
C ARG A 61 -7.94 -8.04 -3.57
N GLY A 62 -9.11 -7.88 -4.18
CA GLY A 62 -9.40 -6.75 -5.07
C GLY A 62 -9.26 -5.40 -4.36
N ARG A 63 -9.74 -5.27 -3.12
CA ARG A 63 -9.62 -4.05 -2.32
C ARG A 63 -8.18 -3.70 -1.96
N ILE A 64 -7.34 -4.70 -1.68
CA ILE A 64 -5.90 -4.48 -1.48
C ILE A 64 -5.25 -3.94 -2.77
N TYR A 65 -5.56 -4.53 -3.92
CA TYR A 65 -5.05 -4.04 -5.21
C TYR A 65 -5.55 -2.63 -5.53
N MET A 66 -6.83 -2.34 -5.27
CA MET A 66 -7.41 -1.01 -5.44
C MET A 66 -6.60 0.04 -4.66
N MET A 67 -6.31 -0.23 -3.39
CA MET A 67 -5.51 0.68 -2.56
C MET A 67 -4.06 0.77 -3.06
N GLY A 68 -3.48 -0.33 -3.54
CA GLY A 68 -2.17 -0.32 -4.19
C GLY A 68 -2.10 0.61 -5.41
N GLU A 69 -3.13 0.59 -6.27
CA GLU A 69 -3.26 1.53 -7.39
C GLU A 69 -3.41 2.97 -6.90
N ILE A 70 -4.22 3.21 -5.87
CA ILE A 70 -4.39 4.53 -5.26
C ILE A 70 -3.07 5.08 -4.75
N PHE A 71 -2.32 4.29 -4.01
CA PHE A 71 -1.00 4.72 -3.54
C PHE A 71 -0.05 5.05 -4.69
N SER A 72 -0.12 4.26 -5.76
CA SER A 72 0.77 4.42 -6.92
C SER A 72 0.51 5.73 -7.66
N PHE A 73 -0.76 6.05 -7.97
CA PHE A 73 -1.07 7.32 -8.65
C PHE A 73 -0.97 8.53 -7.72
N LEU A 74 -1.18 8.39 -6.40
CA LEU A 74 -0.97 9.51 -5.47
C LEU A 74 0.51 9.85 -5.29
N LYS A 75 1.38 8.84 -5.36
CA LYS A 75 2.83 9.01 -5.25
C LYS A 75 3.45 9.56 -6.54
N ARG A 76 3.01 9.05 -7.69
CA ARG A 76 3.52 9.42 -9.02
C ARG A 76 2.36 9.74 -9.97
N PRO A 77 1.63 10.84 -9.74
CA PRO A 77 0.48 11.19 -10.56
C PRO A 77 0.86 11.47 -12.02
N GLU A 78 2.10 11.89 -12.28
CA GLU A 78 2.59 12.28 -13.62
C GLU A 78 2.42 11.15 -14.63
N ILE A 79 2.68 9.91 -14.21
CA ILE A 79 2.56 8.71 -15.07
C ILE A 79 1.10 8.51 -15.50
N TYR A 80 0.16 8.70 -14.58
CA TYR A 80 -1.26 8.47 -14.81
C TYR A 80 -1.93 9.64 -15.54
N LEU A 81 -1.43 10.87 -15.33
CA LEU A 81 -1.79 12.05 -16.10
C LEU A 81 -1.35 11.90 -17.56
N TYR A 82 -0.11 11.46 -17.81
CA TYR A 82 0.41 11.21 -19.16
C TYR A 82 -0.40 10.13 -19.91
N GLN A 83 -0.89 9.11 -19.18
CA GLN A 83 -1.75 8.06 -19.74
C GLN A 83 -3.21 8.50 -19.97
N GLY A 84 -3.60 9.72 -19.59
CA GLY A 84 -4.99 10.19 -19.66
C GLY A 84 -5.94 9.45 -18.70
N LYS A 85 -5.40 8.71 -17.72
CA LYS A 85 -6.20 7.95 -16.74
C LYS A 85 -6.68 8.81 -15.57
N LEU A 86 -6.00 9.93 -15.35
CA LEU A 86 -6.16 10.79 -14.19
C LEU A 86 -6.35 12.23 -14.65
N SER A 87 -7.25 12.95 -13.99
CA SER A 87 -7.44 14.38 -14.21
C SER A 87 -6.54 15.19 -13.28
N ALA A 88 -5.86 16.21 -13.83
CA ALA A 88 -5.06 17.12 -13.02
C ALA A 88 -5.91 17.87 -11.97
N LYS A 89 -7.19 18.15 -12.29
CA LYS A 89 -8.14 18.79 -11.37
C LYS A 89 -8.44 17.90 -10.17
N ASP A 90 -8.69 16.62 -10.41
CA ASP A 90 -8.98 15.63 -9.37
C ASP A 90 -7.81 15.47 -8.40
N ILE A 91 -6.58 15.38 -8.92
CA ILE A 91 -5.38 15.26 -8.08
C ILE A 91 -5.09 16.52 -7.27
N LYS A 92 -5.34 17.70 -7.85
CA LYS A 92 -5.18 18.98 -7.13
C LYS A 92 -6.20 19.12 -6.00
N ASN A 93 -7.42 18.64 -6.21
CA ASN A 93 -8.51 18.74 -5.24
C ASN A 93 -8.60 17.53 -4.29
N PHE A 94 -7.75 16.53 -4.47
CA PHE A 94 -7.73 15.35 -3.60
C PHE A 94 -7.44 15.78 -2.15
N PRO A 95 -8.22 15.33 -1.15
CA PRO A 95 -8.13 15.84 0.22
C PRO A 95 -6.69 15.72 0.77
N PRO A 96 -6.03 16.83 1.13
CA PRO A 96 -4.59 16.86 1.35
C PRO A 96 -4.16 16.02 2.55
N ASP A 97 -4.91 16.07 3.66
CA ASP A 97 -4.59 15.31 4.87
C ASP A 97 -4.82 13.81 4.67
N PHE A 98 -5.85 13.46 3.90
CA PHE A 98 -6.10 12.08 3.53
C PHE A 98 -5.00 11.56 2.59
N LYS A 99 -4.58 12.35 1.59
CA LYS A 99 -3.44 12.02 0.72
C LYS A 99 -2.17 11.76 1.52
N ARG A 100 -1.83 12.64 2.48
CA ARG A 100 -0.67 12.47 3.37
C ARG A 100 -0.75 11.19 4.19
N THR A 101 -1.94 10.86 4.70
CA THR A 101 -2.20 9.62 5.44
C THR A 101 -1.95 8.39 4.56
N LEU A 102 -2.48 8.38 3.33
CA LEU A 102 -2.30 7.29 2.37
C LEU A 102 -0.83 7.13 1.95
N LEU A 103 -0.11 8.22 1.70
CA LEU A 103 1.31 8.17 1.34
C LEU A 103 2.18 7.67 2.50
N THR A 104 1.84 8.04 3.73
CA THR A 104 2.49 7.52 4.95
C THR A 104 2.27 6.02 5.08
N LEU A 105 1.03 5.55 4.90
CA LEU A 105 0.70 4.13 4.95
C LEU A 105 1.42 3.34 3.85
N TYR A 106 1.46 3.88 2.63
CA TYR A 106 2.22 3.30 1.53
C TYR A 106 3.70 3.16 1.84
N LYS A 107 4.32 4.18 2.47
CA LYS A 107 5.72 4.13 2.90
C LYS A 107 5.95 2.98 3.87
N TYR A 108 5.11 2.83 4.90
CA TYR A 108 5.21 1.71 5.84
C TYR A 108 5.00 0.36 5.16
N GLN A 109 3.99 0.24 4.31
CA GLN A 109 3.73 -0.99 3.57
C GLN A 109 4.92 -1.40 2.67
N ARG A 110 5.55 -0.43 2.00
CA ARG A 110 6.74 -0.66 1.17
C ARG A 110 7.95 -1.07 1.97
N ILE A 111 8.20 -0.42 3.12
CA ILE A 111 9.33 -0.75 3.99
C ILE A 111 9.14 -2.16 4.56
N SER A 112 8.02 -2.43 5.22
CA SER A 112 7.76 -3.75 5.83
C SER A 112 7.73 -4.86 4.78
N GLY A 113 7.17 -4.60 3.59
CA GLY A 113 7.16 -5.55 2.48
C GLY A 113 8.56 -5.84 1.93
N LEU A 114 9.40 -4.82 1.77
CA LEU A 114 10.79 -5.01 1.33
C LEU A 114 11.61 -5.78 2.36
N THR A 115 11.49 -5.43 3.64
CA THR A 115 12.15 -6.14 4.74
C THR A 115 11.73 -7.61 4.78
N PHE A 116 10.44 -7.89 4.60
CA PHE A 116 9.93 -9.26 4.55
C PHE A 116 10.53 -10.06 3.39
N LEU A 117 10.60 -9.47 2.19
CA LEU A 117 11.22 -10.12 1.03
C LEU A 117 12.71 -10.37 1.22
N LEU A 118 13.45 -9.41 1.79
CA LEU A 118 14.88 -9.57 2.06
C LEU A 118 15.16 -10.67 3.09
N PHE A 119 14.40 -10.70 4.19
CA PHE A 119 14.54 -11.75 5.18
C PHE A 119 14.14 -13.13 4.65
N GLY A 120 13.06 -13.21 3.86
CA GLY A 120 12.69 -14.44 3.17
C GLY A 120 13.76 -14.92 2.21
N LEU A 121 14.42 -14.01 1.48
CA LEU A 121 15.53 -14.34 0.59
C LEU A 121 16.76 -14.83 1.35
N LEU A 122 17.12 -14.19 2.47
CA LEU A 122 18.25 -14.61 3.30
C LEU A 122 18.04 -16.02 3.88
N ALA A 123 16.82 -16.31 4.34
CA ALA A 123 16.44 -17.64 4.82
C ALA A 123 16.46 -18.67 3.68
N ALA A 124 15.99 -18.32 2.48
CA ALA A 124 15.99 -19.21 1.32
C ALA A 124 17.40 -19.52 0.80
N LEU A 125 18.37 -18.63 1.05
CA LEU A 125 19.77 -18.81 0.67
C LEU A 125 20.61 -19.47 1.76
N GLU A 126 20.00 -19.90 2.88
CA GLU A 126 20.68 -20.50 4.04
C GLU A 126 21.83 -19.65 4.61
N VAL A 127 21.77 -18.33 4.39
CA VAL A 127 22.76 -17.36 4.91
C VAL A 127 22.59 -17.15 6.41
N ILE A 128 21.37 -17.40 6.91
CA ILE A 128 20.94 -17.27 8.31
C ILE A 128 20.03 -18.45 8.64
#